data_AF-Q5V4N2-F1
#
_entry.id   AF-Q5V4N2-F1
#
_cell.length_a   1.000
_cell.length_b   1.000
_cell.length_c   1.000
_cell.angle_alpha   90.00
_cell.angle_beta   90.00
_cell.angle_gamma   90.00
#
_symmetry.space_group_name_H-M   'P 1'
#
loop_
_entity.id
_entity.type
_entity.pdbx_description
1 polymer ?
#
loop_
_entity_poly.entity_id
_entity_poly.type
_entity_poly.pdbx_seq_one_letter_code
_entity_poly.pdbx_strand_id
1 'polypeptide(L)'
;MFLLFAILLLRSAPAAGAEQQEPASGFTTDGGQLDVRVPVVDWQVPNKLGGFLPIFAMMAFGEFGDKTQLITITLAAQYSAHASAIWTGEMLAIIPVSLANALFFHRFAHRFNLRKAHFVGAGLFLFFAADFALSVTMGVSLWETMVSSIAAQVGA
;
A
#
# COMPACT_ATOMS: atom_id res chain seq x y z
N MET A 1 15.79 -3.89 -8.68
CA MET A 1 14.64 -3.39 -7.89
C MET A 1 14.29 -4.31 -6.72
N PHE A 2 14.02 -5.60 -6.91
CA PHE A 2 13.68 -6.49 -5.79
C PHE A 2 14.72 -6.54 -4.66
N LEU A 3 16.01 -6.67 -4.99
CA LEU A 3 17.09 -6.62 -3.98
C LEU A 3 17.17 -5.30 -3.22
N LEU A 4 16.93 -4.18 -3.90
CA LEU A 4 16.92 -2.85 -3.27
C LEU A 4 15.82 -2.79 -2.20
N PHE A 5 14.59 -3.20 -2.54
CA PHE A 5 13.48 -3.22 -1.60
C PHE A 5 13.69 -4.19 -0.44
N ALA A 6 14.26 -5.38 -0.71
CA ALA A 6 14.64 -6.30 0.34
C ALA A 6 15.62 -5.67 1.35
N ILE A 7 16.67 -5.01 0.85
CA ILE A 7 17.66 -4.34 1.70
C ILE A 7 17.03 -3.18 2.47
N LEU A 8 16.20 -2.37 1.82
CA LEU A 8 15.52 -1.25 2.46
C LEU A 8 14.59 -1.73 3.59
N LEU A 9 13.80 -2.78 3.37
CA LEU A 9 12.92 -3.35 4.40
C LEU A 9 13.68 -3.97 5.58
N LEU A 10 14.83 -4.61 5.32
CA LEU A 10 15.68 -5.12 6.40
C LEU A 10 16.27 -4.00 7.24
N ARG A 11 16.65 -2.88 6.60
CA ARG A 11 17.20 -1.72 7.29
C ARG A 11 16.14 -0.90 8.02
N SER A 12 14.92 -0.83 7.50
CA SER A 12 13.81 -0.08 8.10
C SER A 12 13.05 -0.86 9.17
N ALA A 13 13.42 -2.13 9.43
CA ALA A 13 12.75 -2.96 10.41
C ALA A 13 12.88 -2.36 11.83
N PRO A 14 11.76 -2.10 12.54
CA PRO A 14 11.79 -1.51 13.87
C PRO A 14 12.47 -2.43 14.91
N ALA A 15 13.09 -1.83 15.92
CA ALA A 15 13.80 -2.54 16.98
C ALA A 15 12.87 -3.45 17.81
N ALA A 16 13.44 -4.51 18.39
CA ALA A 16 12.70 -5.42 19.27
C ALA A 16 12.20 -4.66 20.51
N GLY A 17 10.89 -4.42 20.61
CA GLY A 17 10.32 -3.72 21.76
C GLY A 17 10.37 -2.20 21.68
N ALA A 18 10.64 -1.61 20.51
CA ALA A 18 10.21 -0.23 20.26
C ALA A 18 8.69 -0.22 20.47
N GLU A 19 8.24 0.48 21.51
CA GLU A 19 6.81 0.66 21.75
C GLU A 19 6.19 1.04 20.42
N GLN A 20 5.15 0.30 20.03
CA GLN A 20 4.28 0.74 18.96
C GLN A 20 3.82 2.11 19.42
N GLN A 21 4.43 3.19 18.91
CA GLN A 21 3.93 4.52 19.07
C GLN A 21 2.48 4.40 18.69
N GLU A 22 1.59 4.46 19.69
CA GLU A 22 0.19 4.16 19.50
C GLU A 22 -0.24 5.04 18.33
N PRO A 23 -0.68 4.45 17.20
CA PRO A 23 -1.17 5.25 16.09
C PRO A 23 -2.41 5.94 16.62
N ALA A 24 -2.25 7.19 17.09
CA ALA A 24 -3.23 8.03 17.78
C ALA A 24 -4.56 7.28 17.99
N SER A 25 -4.59 6.39 19.00
CA SER A 25 -5.65 5.39 19.16
C SER A 25 -6.97 5.99 19.61
N GLY A 26 -7.04 7.31 19.71
CA GLY A 26 -8.27 8.05 19.90
C GLY A 26 -8.69 8.76 18.63
N PHE A 27 -9.92 8.50 18.20
CA PHE A 27 -10.75 9.57 17.64
C PHE A 27 -10.99 10.59 18.78
N THR A 28 -9.97 11.36 19.14
CA THR A 28 -10.12 12.45 20.08
C THR A 28 -10.63 13.65 19.29
N THR A 29 -11.95 13.81 19.33
CA THR A 29 -12.67 15.01 18.84
C THR A 29 -12.28 16.29 19.60
N ASP A 30 -11.31 16.24 20.53
CA ASP A 30 -10.92 17.34 21.42
C ASP A 30 -9.60 18.04 21.04
N GLY A 31 -8.98 17.68 19.91
CA GLY A 31 -7.79 18.40 19.43
C GLY A 31 -6.47 17.90 20.04
N GLY A 32 -6.30 16.59 20.16
CA GLY A 32 -4.98 15.99 20.37
C GLY A 32 -3.97 16.55 19.37
N GLN A 33 -2.81 17.02 19.86
CA GLN A 33 -1.77 17.57 19.01
C GLN A 33 -1.16 16.45 18.17
N LEU A 34 -1.42 16.47 16.86
CA LEU A 34 -0.76 15.60 15.90
C LEU A 34 0.50 16.34 15.43
N ASP A 35 1.63 16.08 16.09
CA ASP A 35 2.94 16.62 15.67
C ASP A 35 3.44 15.89 14.43
N VAL A 36 2.84 16.24 13.29
CA VAL A 36 3.18 15.69 11.99
C VAL A 36 4.15 16.63 11.31
N ARG A 37 5.35 16.12 11.04
CA ARG A 37 6.41 16.86 10.35
C ARG A 37 6.77 16.22 9.01
N VAL A 38 6.95 17.05 7.99
CA VAL A 38 7.44 16.59 6.69
C VAL A 38 8.92 16.20 6.81
N PRO A 39 9.32 14.95 6.47
CA PRO A 39 10.67 14.41 6.73
C PRO A 39 11.84 15.14 6.03
N VAL A 40 11.55 16.05 5.10
CA VAL A 40 12.56 16.72 4.25
C VAL A 40 12.61 18.22 4.46
N VAL A 41 11.46 18.85 4.76
CA VAL A 41 11.31 20.31 4.85
C VAL A 41 11.12 20.76 6.31
N ASP A 42 11.09 19.81 7.25
CA ASP A 42 10.79 20.02 8.67
C ASP A 42 9.50 20.84 8.93
N TRP A 43 8.62 20.91 7.93
CA TRP A 43 7.39 21.68 7.99
C TRP A 43 6.37 20.96 8.87
N GLN A 44 5.84 21.67 9.87
CA GLN A 44 4.77 21.16 10.72
C GLN A 44 3.42 21.35 10.04
N VAL A 45 2.69 20.24 9.89
CA VAL A 45 1.33 20.23 9.34
C VAL A 45 0.38 20.76 10.42
N PRO A 46 -0.51 21.72 10.11
CA PRO A 46 -1.50 22.19 11.07
C PRO A 46 -2.31 21.02 11.68
N ASN A 47 -2.55 21.02 12.99
CA ASN A 47 -3.26 19.92 13.68
C ASN A 47 -4.60 19.54 13.02
N LYS A 48 -5.34 20.49 12.45
CA LYS A 48 -6.60 20.24 11.72
C LYS A 48 -6.43 19.32 10.51
N LEU A 49 -5.24 19.33 9.90
CA LEU A 49 -4.89 18.55 8.72
C LEU A 49 -3.92 17.40 9.04
N GLY A 50 -3.40 17.32 10.28
CA GLY A 50 -2.37 16.36 10.68
C GLY A 50 -2.76 14.90 10.44
N GLY A 51 -4.03 14.55 10.62
CA GLY A 51 -4.50 13.18 10.33
C GLY A 51 -4.77 12.93 8.84
N PHE A 52 -5.30 13.93 8.12
CA PHE A 52 -5.77 13.78 6.75
C PHE A 52 -4.64 13.94 5.72
N LEU A 53 -3.88 15.03 5.80
CA LEU A 53 -2.95 15.45 4.76
C LEU A 53 -1.81 14.44 4.52
N PRO A 54 -1.18 13.83 5.54
CA PRO A 54 -0.10 12.85 5.32
C PRO A 54 -0.60 11.58 4.66
N ILE A 55 -1.74 11.06 5.12
CA ILE A 55 -2.36 9.86 4.56
C ILE A 55 -2.82 10.15 3.12
N PHE A 56 -3.47 11.28 2.90
CA PHE A 56 -3.87 11.72 1.56
C PHE A 56 -2.67 11.83 0.64
N ALA A 57 -1.59 12.50 1.05
CA ALA A 57 -0.40 12.64 0.23
C ALA A 57 0.25 11.27 -0.06
N MET A 58 0.42 10.43 0.96
CA MET A 58 0.98 9.08 0.79
C MET A 58 0.17 8.26 -0.22
N MET A 59 -1.15 8.23 -0.09
CA MET A 59 -2.04 7.50 -0.99
C MET A 59 -2.06 8.13 -2.39
N ALA A 60 -2.21 9.45 -2.48
CA ALA A 60 -2.24 10.16 -3.76
C ALA A 60 -0.97 9.91 -4.57
N PHE A 61 0.22 10.01 -3.97
CA PHE A 61 1.48 9.73 -4.67
C PHE A 61 1.71 8.23 -4.89
N GLY A 62 1.29 7.36 -3.97
CA GLY A 62 1.45 5.92 -4.07
C GLY A 62 0.56 5.28 -5.13
N GLU A 63 -0.64 5.81 -5.32
CA GLU A 63 -1.62 5.33 -6.29
C GLU A 63 -1.69 6.18 -7.57
N PHE A 64 -0.86 7.24 -7.66
CA PHE A 64 -0.85 8.11 -8.84
C PHE A 64 -0.50 7.31 -10.11
N GLY A 65 -1.42 7.29 -11.07
CA GLY A 65 -1.22 6.56 -12.32
C GLY A 65 -1.48 5.05 -12.22
N ASP A 66 -2.16 4.59 -11.18
CA ASP A 66 -2.68 3.22 -11.15
C ASP A 66 -3.60 2.96 -12.37
N LYS A 67 -3.70 1.68 -12.76
CA LYS A 67 -4.51 1.21 -13.87
C LYS A 67 -5.96 1.70 -13.77
N THR A 68 -6.51 1.75 -12.56
CA THR A 68 -7.88 2.22 -12.31
C THR A 68 -8.06 3.69 -12.73
N GLN A 69 -7.08 4.54 -12.42
CA GLN A 69 -7.11 5.96 -12.79
C GLN A 69 -6.99 6.14 -14.31
N LEU A 70 -6.07 5.40 -14.95
CA LEU A 70 -5.89 5.45 -16.41
C LEU A 70 -7.15 4.99 -17.15
N ILE A 71 -7.79 3.91 -16.70
CA ILE A 71 -9.05 3.42 -17.27
C ILE A 71 -10.14 4.48 -17.12
N THR A 72 -10.27 5.07 -15.93
CA THR A 72 -11.30 6.09 -15.64
C THR A 72 -11.13 7.33 -16.52
N ILE A 73 -9.90 7.84 -16.65
CA ILE A 73 -9.58 8.98 -17.53
C ILE A 73 -9.89 8.62 -18.99
N THR A 74 -9.51 7.43 -19.43
CA THR A 74 -9.73 6.99 -20.81
C THR A 74 -11.22 6.84 -21.12
N LEU A 75 -12.01 6.31 -20.19
CA LEU A 75 -13.47 6.22 -20.33
C LEU A 75 -14.11 7.62 -20.32
N ALA A 76 -13.69 8.51 -19.41
CA ALA A 76 -14.20 9.87 -19.36
C ALA A 76 -13.85 10.68 -20.62
N ALA A 77 -12.69 10.44 -21.22
CA ALA A 77 -12.30 11.05 -22.49
C ALA A 77 -13.10 10.50 -23.69
N GLN A 78 -13.34 9.19 -23.74
CA GLN A 78 -14.14 8.56 -24.81
C GLN A 78 -15.63 8.92 -24.72
N TYR A 79 -16.18 9.02 -23.52
CA TYR A 79 -17.58 9.36 -23.27
C TYR A 79 -17.69 10.73 -22.59
N SER A 80 -17.16 11.77 -23.24
CA SER A 80 -17.08 13.12 -22.68
C SER A 80 -18.42 13.69 -22.21
N ALA A 81 -19.52 13.39 -22.92
CA ALA A 81 -20.89 13.78 -22.52
C ALA A 81 -21.35 13.12 -21.19
N HIS A 82 -20.67 12.06 -20.74
CA HIS A 82 -20.98 11.26 -19.55
C HIS A 82 -19.83 11.29 -18.54
N ALA A 83 -18.84 12.18 -18.71
CA ALA A 83 -17.66 12.24 -17.86
C ALA A 83 -18.02 12.41 -16.37
N SER A 84 -19.06 13.18 -16.05
CA SER A 84 -19.56 13.34 -14.69
C SER A 84 -20.16 12.05 -14.11
N ALA A 85 -20.87 11.26 -14.92
CA ALA A 85 -21.43 9.98 -14.49
C ALA A 85 -20.34 8.94 -14.24
N ILE A 86 -19.29 8.92 -15.08
CA ILE A 86 -18.12 8.03 -14.91
C ILE A 86 -17.38 8.38 -13.61
N TRP A 87 -17.08 9.66 -13.39
CA TRP A 87 -16.46 10.11 -12.15
C TRP A 87 -17.31 9.75 -10.92
N THR A 88 -18.63 9.97 -10.99
CA THR A 88 -19.54 9.62 -9.88
C THR A 88 -19.56 8.12 -9.62
N GLY A 89 -19.56 7.30 -10.67
CA GLY A 89 -19.52 5.84 -10.56
C GLY A 89 -18.22 5.34 -9.92
N GLU A 90 -17.08 5.91 -10.30
CA GLU A 90 -15.78 5.60 -9.71
C GLU A 90 -15.72 6.00 -8.22
N MET A 91 -16.17 7.22 -7.89
CA MET A 91 -16.29 7.66 -6.49
C MET A 91 -17.20 6.74 -5.66
N LEU A 92 -18.33 6.33 -6.22
CA LEU A 92 -19.26 5.39 -5.56
C LEU A 92 -18.67 3.99 -5.37
N ALA A 93 -17.68 3.58 -6.15
CA ALA A 93 -16.99 2.32 -5.97
C ALA A 93 -15.84 2.44 -4.96
N ILE A 94 -15.00 3.47 -5.09
CA ILE A 94 -13.77 3.59 -4.30
C ILE A 94 -14.05 4.05 -2.86
N ILE A 95 -15.02 4.95 -2.63
CA ILE A 95 -15.31 5.45 -1.28
C ILE A 95 -15.77 4.32 -0.35
N PRO A 96 -16.75 3.47 -0.71
CA PRO A 96 -17.17 2.37 0.15
C PRO A 96 -16.08 1.32 0.37
N VAL A 97 -15.31 0.98 -0.66
CA VAL A 97 -14.22 0.00 -0.55
C VAL A 97 -13.12 0.51 0.39
N SER A 98 -12.71 1.76 0.22
CA SER A 98 -11.72 2.39 1.09
C SER A 98 -12.23 2.55 2.52
N LEU A 99 -13.50 2.89 2.71
CA LEU A 99 -14.12 2.95 4.04
C LEU A 99 -14.16 1.57 4.70
N ALA A 100 -14.57 0.53 3.97
CA ALA A 100 -14.59 -0.84 4.47
C ALA A 100 -13.18 -1.30 4.88
N ASN A 101 -12.17 -1.04 4.05
CA ASN A 101 -10.77 -1.31 4.38
C ASN A 101 -10.34 -0.54 5.64
N ALA A 102 -10.62 0.76 5.71
CA ALA A 102 -10.25 1.58 6.86
C ALA A 102 -10.87 1.06 8.16
N LEU A 103 -12.15 0.69 8.15
CA LEU A 103 -12.83 0.11 9.31
C LEU A 103 -12.26 -1.26 9.70
N PHE A 104 -11.97 -2.09 8.70
CA PHE A 104 -11.34 -3.40 8.91
C PHE A 104 -9.96 -3.25 9.57
N PHE A 105 -9.11 -2.38 9.04
CA PHE A 105 -7.79 -2.11 9.60
C PHE A 105 -7.88 -1.44 10.96
N HIS A 106 -8.79 -0.48 11.18
CA HIS A 106 -9.00 0.09 12.50
C HIS A 106 -9.32 -0.98 13.55
N ARG A 107 -10.16 -1.96 13.18
CA ARG A 107 -10.55 -3.05 14.08
C ARG A 107 -9.44 -4.07 14.34
N PHE A 108 -8.50 -4.25 13.41
CA PHE A 108 -7.54 -5.36 13.42
C PHE A 108 -6.07 -4.91 13.55
N ALA A 109 -5.76 -3.62 13.44
CA ALA A 109 -4.39 -3.09 13.46
C ALA A 109 -3.62 -3.48 14.72
N HIS A 110 -4.29 -3.56 15.88
CA HIS A 110 -3.67 -3.96 17.15
C HIS A 110 -3.11 -5.40 17.16
N ARG A 111 -3.52 -6.26 16.21
CA ARG A 111 -3.01 -7.63 16.07
C ARG A 111 -1.78 -7.70 15.15
N PHE A 112 -1.44 -6.62 14.46
CA PHE A 112 -0.44 -6.63 13.40
C PHE A 112 0.95 -6.22 13.91
N ASN A 113 1.93 -7.12 13.79
CA ASN A 113 3.31 -6.83 14.17
C ASN A 113 4.08 -6.28 12.96
N LEU A 114 4.34 -4.97 12.96
CA LEU A 114 5.06 -4.26 11.89
C LEU A 114 6.45 -4.82 11.61
N ARG A 115 7.14 -5.35 12.64
CA ARG A 115 8.47 -5.95 12.48
C ARG A 115 8.39 -7.26 11.70
N LYS A 116 7.41 -8.11 12.01
CA LYS A 116 7.16 -9.33 11.23
C LYS A 116 6.81 -8.98 9.78
N ALA A 117 6.00 -7.94 9.57
CA ALA A 117 5.64 -7.49 8.22
C ALA A 117 6.87 -7.07 7.39
N HIS A 118 7.82 -6.34 7.97
CA HIS A 118 9.08 -5.99 7.31
C HIS A 118 9.91 -7.21 6.92
N PHE A 119 10.07 -8.17 7.84
CA PHE A 119 10.84 -9.39 7.54
C PHE A 119 10.17 -10.29 6.51
N VAL A 120 8.85 -10.46 6.59
CA VAL A 120 8.07 -11.21 5.59
C VAL A 120 8.19 -10.54 4.23
N GLY A 121 8.01 -9.22 4.17
CA GLY A 121 8.18 -8.44 2.93
C GLY A 121 9.59 -8.58 2.37
N ALA A 122 10.62 -8.40 3.18
CA ALA A 122 12.01 -8.58 2.76
C ALA A 122 12.28 -9.99 2.21
N GLY A 123 11.75 -11.02 2.88
CA GLY A 123 11.82 -12.41 2.41
C GLY A 123 11.16 -12.60 1.04
N LEU A 124 9.97 -12.04 0.84
CA LEU A 124 9.27 -12.08 -0.44
C LEU A 124 10.06 -11.39 -1.56
N PHE A 125 10.63 -10.21 -1.28
CA PHE A 125 11.47 -9.49 -2.22
C PHE A 125 12.75 -10.26 -2.57
N LEU A 126 13.39 -10.92 -1.59
CA LEU A 126 14.54 -11.78 -1.84
C LEU A 126 14.18 -13.01 -2.67
N PHE A 127 13.04 -13.63 -2.38
CA PHE A 127 12.54 -14.76 -3.16
C PHE A 127 12.39 -14.39 -4.64
N PHE A 128 11.69 -13.30 -4.95
CA PHE A 128 11.53 -12.87 -6.35
C PHE A 128 12.85 -12.41 -6.99
N ALA A 129 13.77 -11.83 -6.22
CA ALA A 129 15.10 -11.50 -6.74
C ALA A 129 15.87 -12.76 -7.15
N ALA A 130 15.82 -13.82 -6.32
CA ALA A 130 16.49 -15.09 -6.60
C ALA A 130 15.81 -15.84 -7.75
N ASP A 131 14.47 -15.89 -7.77
CA ASP A 131 13.69 -16.51 -8.86
C ASP A 131 13.98 -15.84 -10.21
N PHE A 132 14.01 -14.50 -10.23
CA PHE A 132 14.37 -13.75 -11.44
C PHE A 132 15.82 -14.05 -11.88
N ALA A 133 16.76 -14.09 -10.95
CA ALA A 133 18.16 -14.40 -11.27
C ALA A 133 18.30 -15.83 -11.83
N LEU A 134 17.61 -16.81 -11.25
CA LEU A 134 17.56 -18.19 -11.75
C LEU A 134 16.91 -18.28 -13.13
N SER A 135 15.80 -17.58 -13.33
CA SER A 135 15.11 -17.53 -14.61
C SER A 135 16.01 -16.95 -15.71
N VAL A 136 16.70 -15.84 -15.44
CA VAL A 136 17.58 -15.19 -16.42
C VAL A 136 18.87 -15.97 -16.69
N THR A 137 19.46 -16.60 -15.67
CA THR A 137 20.76 -17.28 -15.81
C THR A 137 20.66 -18.73 -16.25
N MET A 138 19.64 -19.44 -15.75
CA MET A 138 19.48 -20.88 -15.94
C MET A 138 18.22 -21.23 -16.76
N GLY A 139 17.36 -20.26 -17.08
CA GLY A 139 16.10 -20.50 -17.79
C GLY A 139 15.03 -21.21 -16.96
N VAL A 140 15.19 -21.25 -15.63
CA VAL A 140 14.28 -21.95 -14.70
C VAL A 140 13.67 -20.97 -13.72
N SER A 141 12.33 -20.88 -13.69
CA SER A 141 11.57 -20.15 -12.65
C SER A 141 10.81 -21.11 -11.74
N LEU A 142 11.08 -21.02 -10.44
CA LEU A 142 10.38 -21.77 -9.40
C LEU A 142 8.94 -21.28 -9.26
N TRP A 143 8.74 -19.96 -9.35
CA TRP A 143 7.41 -19.36 -9.28
C TRP A 143 6.51 -19.83 -10.43
N GLU A 144 6.99 -19.75 -11.67
CA GLU A 144 6.22 -20.18 -12.84
C GLU A 144 5.92 -21.67 -12.81
N THR A 145 6.89 -22.48 -12.37
CA THR A 145 6.69 -23.94 -12.21
C THR A 145 5.60 -24.22 -11.19
N MET A 146 5.59 -23.51 -10.05
CA MET A 146 4.55 -23.69 -9.03
C MET A 146 3.17 -23.26 -9.55
N VAL A 147 3.08 -22.07 -10.16
CA VAL A 147 1.80 -21.54 -10.67
C VAL A 147 1.24 -22.42 -11.79
N SER A 148 2.07 -22.85 -12.73
CA SER A 148 1.67 -23.75 -13.81
C SER A 148 1.18 -25.10 -13.28
N SER A 149 1.85 -25.63 -12.25
CA SER A 149 1.45 -26.90 -11.61
C SER A 149 0.08 -26.79 -10.92
N ILE A 150 -0.17 -25.69 -10.21
CA ILE A 150 -1.48 -25.43 -9.59
C ILE A 150 -2.55 -25.21 -10.66
N ALA A 151 -2.24 -24.42 -11.69
CA ALA A 151 -3.17 -24.16 -12.79
C ALA A 151 -3.56 -25.46 -13.52
N ALA A 152 -2.61 -26.37 -13.71
CA ALA A 152 -2.88 -27.69 -14.30
C ALA A 152 -3.82 -28.55 -13.43
N GLN A 153 -3.77 -28.41 -12.11
CA GLN A 153 -4.67 -29.13 -11.19
C GLN A 153 -6.06 -28.50 -11.09
N VAL A 154 -6.17 -27.19 -11.25
CA VAL A 154 -7.46 -26.47 -11.18
C VAL A 154 -8.19 -26.50 -12.53
N GLY A 155 -7.45 -26.60 -13.63
CA GLY A 155 -8.00 -26.72 -14.99
C GLY A 155 -8.34 -28.14 -15.44
N ALA A 156 -8.03 -29.16 -14.63
CA ALA A 156 -8.34 -30.58 -14.85
C ALA A 156 -9.52 -31.03 -13.98
#